data_AF-A0A934AZ09-F1
#
_entry.id   AF-A0A934AZ09-F1
#
_cell.length_a   1.000
_cell.length_b   1.000
_cell.length_c   1.000
_cell.angle_alpha   90.00
_cell.angle_beta   90.00
_cell.angle_gamma   90.00
#
_symmetry.space_group_name_H-M   'P 1'
#
loop_
_entity.id
_entity.type
_entity.pdbx_description
1 polymer ?
#
loop_
_entity_poly.entity_id
_entity_poly.type
_entity_poly.pdbx_seq_one_letter_code
_entity_poly.pdbx_strand_id
1 'polypeptide(L)'
;MLEGRFLDSQLGDECYGARIEDGLSNSNDDSAGLYRKYHELYARWRDSGLKKAKQLLTDEQTSVCILGLDVQEYYYRIRLNIHSIAKSIYKTRPEEKNQLESAPSNLLRCLEAICVAYRKQIDPFLHLTHESVPALDTGIPIGLCSSPLLANWYLLDFDKAVKKLLRPAYYGRYVDDILLVVPAPEDLSDEESPVATFIDRVLVKAGLLNGLKDNRYEIRTPGGLYLQQGKCILQYFDAKHSIAGLEKFQDKLEKTGSDFLLMPVDEADSSLEDVAYELLYEGSINKFRSVKGMAENRYELAKHLARQTILHLLTDDPPDTEISSGLRKFFKGKNAVEFHDLWERVFTFFLIAGDTKAANIFAKHLRSEIKRVQYAEQSPITEHLISNLEEHLSLCIAISGALGDPVLQLYEDDLSVKEAFRRANLIRHHFVRVPLLNYTTYSGPLNNRVIEESIVIDPLMMELSPRYVNFDECLLLASSGDVKLKGQSSFQMACDIYEAINRRVVEDIEWNSILAKGDEADA
;
A
#
# COMPACT_ATOMS: atom_id res chain seq x y z
N MET A 1 3.61 1.55 -22.88
CA MET A 1 5.00 1.62 -22.32
C MET A 1 6.08 1.08 -23.27
N LEU A 2 5.85 1.11 -24.59
CA LEU A 2 6.81 0.60 -25.59
C LEU A 2 8.15 1.34 -25.62
N GLU A 3 8.16 2.64 -25.32
CA GLU A 3 9.41 3.40 -25.18
C GLU A 3 10.06 3.20 -23.81
N GLY A 4 9.26 2.98 -22.77
CA GLY A 4 9.70 2.82 -21.38
C GLY A 4 10.53 1.57 -21.14
N ARG A 5 10.25 0.46 -21.83
CA ARG A 5 11.05 -0.78 -21.75
C ARG A 5 12.53 -0.58 -22.08
N PHE A 6 12.85 0.36 -22.97
CA PHE A 6 14.22 0.68 -23.32
C PHE A 6 14.95 1.48 -22.22
N LEU A 7 14.20 2.20 -21.37
CA LEU A 7 14.75 2.83 -20.18
C LEU A 7 14.92 1.81 -19.07
N ASP A 8 13.93 0.94 -18.85
CA ASP A 8 13.98 -0.10 -17.81
C ASP A 8 15.12 -1.11 -18.06
N SER A 9 15.35 -1.52 -19.31
CA SER A 9 16.43 -2.45 -19.65
C SER A 9 17.84 -1.91 -19.40
N GLN A 10 17.98 -0.59 -19.17
CA GLN A 10 19.25 0.03 -18.78
C GLN A 10 19.47 0.00 -17.27
N LEU A 11 18.42 -0.21 -16.47
CA LEU A 11 18.49 -0.33 -15.01
C LEU A 11 19.10 -1.69 -14.65
N GLY A 12 20.06 -1.69 -13.72
CA GLY A 12 20.67 -2.92 -13.23
C GLY A 12 19.78 -3.69 -12.27
N ASP A 13 20.24 -4.87 -11.86
CA ASP A 13 19.55 -5.75 -10.90
C ASP A 13 19.46 -5.13 -9.50
N GLU A 14 20.29 -4.13 -9.20
CA GLU A 14 20.25 -3.33 -7.98
C GLU A 14 18.99 -2.45 -7.87
N CYS A 15 18.32 -2.15 -8.98
CA CYS A 15 17.10 -1.34 -8.99
C CYS A 15 15.89 -2.26 -8.91
N TYR A 16 15.26 -2.31 -7.74
CA TYR A 16 14.11 -3.18 -7.47
C TYR A 16 12.77 -2.48 -7.67
N GLY A 17 12.67 -1.19 -7.33
CA GLY A 17 11.41 -0.46 -7.37
C GLY A 17 10.90 -0.25 -8.80
N ALA A 18 9.57 -0.29 -8.99
CA ALA A 18 8.87 0.08 -10.22
C ALA A 18 9.49 -0.45 -11.53
N ARG A 19 9.82 -1.75 -11.55
CA ARG A 19 10.31 -2.46 -12.75
C ARG A 19 9.15 -2.87 -13.63
N ILE A 20 9.31 -2.70 -14.95
CA ILE A 20 8.27 -3.05 -15.93
C ILE A 20 8.06 -4.56 -15.96
N GLU A 21 6.81 -5.02 -16.18
CA GLU A 21 6.54 -6.45 -16.38
C GLU A 21 7.18 -6.98 -17.67
N ASP A 22 7.65 -8.23 -17.62
CA ASP A 22 8.40 -8.85 -18.72
C ASP A 22 7.55 -9.08 -19.97
N GLY A 23 6.24 -9.24 -19.83
CA GLY A 23 5.31 -9.43 -20.97
C GLY A 23 5.31 -8.24 -21.93
N LEU A 24 5.50 -7.01 -21.42
CA LEU A 24 5.35 -5.76 -22.17
C LEU A 24 6.45 -5.55 -23.23
N SER A 25 7.36 -6.51 -23.39
CA SER A 25 8.30 -6.57 -24.51
C SER A 25 7.63 -6.97 -25.84
N ASN A 26 6.44 -7.58 -25.82
CA ASN A 26 5.76 -8.01 -27.04
C ASN A 26 4.70 -6.97 -27.47
N SER A 27 4.62 -6.68 -28.77
CA SER A 27 3.64 -5.73 -29.33
C SER A 27 2.19 -6.21 -29.20
N ASN A 28 1.99 -7.51 -28.98
CA ASN A 28 0.70 -8.16 -28.80
C ASN A 28 0.46 -8.53 -27.34
N ASP A 29 1.22 -7.96 -26.39
CA ASP A 29 1.01 -8.24 -24.98
C ASP A 29 -0.16 -7.43 -24.44
N ASP A 30 -1.20 -8.16 -24.04
CA ASP A 30 -2.39 -7.64 -23.38
C ASP A 30 -2.29 -7.75 -21.85
N SER A 31 -1.11 -7.99 -21.25
CA SER A 31 -0.96 -8.05 -19.79
C SER A 31 -1.59 -6.84 -19.07
N ALA A 32 -2.33 -7.10 -17.99
CA ALA A 32 -2.99 -6.06 -17.20
C ALA A 32 -2.00 -5.29 -16.30
N GLY A 33 -0.82 -5.87 -16.03
CA GLY A 33 0.20 -5.34 -15.15
C GLY A 33 1.19 -4.43 -15.88
N LEU A 34 1.27 -3.16 -15.46
CA LEU A 34 2.28 -2.25 -16.00
C LEU A 34 3.67 -2.45 -15.38
N TYR A 35 3.67 -2.69 -14.07
CA TYR A 35 4.86 -2.86 -13.24
C TYR A 35 4.74 -4.18 -12.49
N ARG A 36 5.88 -4.81 -12.24
CA ARG A 36 5.96 -5.97 -11.35
C ARG A 36 5.43 -5.60 -9.96
N LYS A 37 4.89 -6.58 -9.25
CA LYS A 37 4.24 -6.40 -7.96
C LYS A 37 5.17 -5.75 -6.93
N TYR A 38 4.70 -4.63 -6.37
CA TYR A 38 5.49 -3.80 -5.46
C TYR A 38 5.92 -4.56 -4.20
N HIS A 39 5.04 -5.36 -3.59
CA HIS A 39 5.30 -6.05 -2.33
C HIS A 39 6.37 -7.13 -2.49
N GLU A 40 6.37 -7.85 -3.61
CA GLU A 40 7.40 -8.85 -3.94
C GLU A 40 8.76 -8.19 -4.14
N LEU A 41 8.81 -7.08 -4.89
CA LEU A 41 10.06 -6.35 -5.16
C LEU A 41 10.64 -5.71 -3.89
N TYR A 42 9.78 -5.13 -3.04
CA TYR A 42 10.20 -4.50 -1.79
C TYR A 42 10.73 -5.54 -0.79
N ALA A 43 10.02 -6.65 -0.62
CA ALA A 43 10.49 -7.77 0.21
C ALA A 43 11.83 -8.29 -0.30
N ARG A 44 11.94 -8.55 -1.61
CA ARG A 44 13.18 -9.04 -2.22
C ARG A 44 14.35 -8.06 -2.02
N TRP A 45 14.14 -6.76 -2.21
CA TRP A 45 15.16 -5.72 -1.99
C TRP A 45 15.68 -5.72 -0.55
N ARG A 46 14.78 -5.74 0.43
CA ARG A 46 15.15 -5.74 1.84
C ARG A 46 15.82 -7.05 2.25
N ASP A 47 15.19 -8.18 1.94
CA ASP A 47 15.59 -9.50 2.43
C ASP A 47 16.91 -9.95 1.78
N SER A 48 17.17 -9.56 0.53
CA SER A 48 18.47 -9.81 -0.13
C SER A 48 19.61 -9.10 0.60
N GLY A 49 19.39 -7.86 1.06
CA GLY A 49 20.36 -7.10 1.85
C GLY A 49 20.64 -7.76 3.20
N LEU A 50 19.59 -8.14 3.93
CA LEU A 50 19.72 -8.82 5.23
C LEU A 50 20.38 -10.19 5.09
N LYS A 51 20.04 -10.95 4.05
CA LYS A 51 20.69 -12.24 3.76
C LYS A 51 22.18 -12.06 3.50
N LYS A 52 22.58 -11.04 2.74
CA LYS A 52 24.00 -10.77 2.48
C LYS A 52 24.73 -10.34 3.74
N ALA A 53 24.12 -9.53 4.60
CA ALA A 53 24.67 -9.19 5.91
C ALA A 53 24.88 -10.44 6.79
N LYS A 54 23.91 -11.36 6.82
CA LYS A 54 24.02 -12.64 7.56
C LYS A 54 25.16 -13.50 7.03
N GLN A 55 25.30 -13.62 5.72
CA GLN A 55 26.41 -14.37 5.10
C GLN A 55 27.78 -13.80 5.50
N LEU A 56 27.94 -12.48 5.50
CA LEU A 56 29.20 -11.84 5.89
C LEU A 56 29.56 -12.09 7.37
N LEU A 57 28.56 -12.04 8.25
CA LEU A 57 28.74 -12.26 9.68
C LEU A 57 29.04 -13.73 10.00
N THR A 58 28.30 -14.67 9.40
CA THR A 58 28.42 -16.11 9.72
C THR A 58 29.57 -16.77 8.96
N ASP A 59 29.60 -16.62 7.64
CA ASP A 59 30.48 -17.39 6.76
C ASP A 59 31.86 -16.73 6.65
N GLU A 60 31.88 -15.40 6.49
CA GLU A 60 33.11 -14.61 6.30
C GLU A 60 33.65 -14.00 7.62
N GLN A 61 32.94 -14.18 8.75
CA GLN A 61 33.32 -13.68 10.09
C GLN A 61 33.73 -12.20 10.09
N THR A 62 33.05 -11.40 9.27
CA THR A 62 33.37 -9.99 9.06
C THR A 62 32.24 -9.13 9.58
N SER A 63 32.56 -8.16 10.44
CA SER A 63 31.60 -7.20 10.97
C SER A 63 31.03 -6.32 9.84
N VAL A 64 29.76 -5.95 9.95
CA VAL A 64 29.01 -5.27 8.88
C VAL A 64 28.27 -4.04 9.37
N CYS A 65 28.24 -3.01 8.55
CA CYS A 65 27.33 -1.89 8.67
C CYS A 65 26.20 -2.02 7.64
N ILE A 66 24.97 -1.89 8.10
CA ILE A 66 23.79 -1.71 7.25
C ILE A 66 23.41 -0.23 7.30
N LEU A 67 23.37 0.41 6.14
CA LEU A 67 23.01 1.81 5.98
C LEU A 67 21.77 1.94 5.09
N GLY A 68 20.71 2.51 5.65
CA GLY A 68 19.51 2.95 4.93
C GLY A 68 19.56 4.46 4.68
N LEU A 69 19.31 4.87 3.44
CA LEU A 69 19.29 6.28 3.02
C LEU A 69 17.95 6.60 2.36
N ASP A 70 17.44 7.82 2.64
CA ASP A 70 16.23 8.39 2.06
C ASP A 70 16.58 9.69 1.32
N VAL A 71 16.07 9.86 0.09
CA VAL A 71 16.30 11.08 -0.71
C VAL A 71 15.20 12.09 -0.42
N GLN A 72 15.59 13.26 0.08
CA GLN A 72 14.65 14.30 0.48
C GLN A 72 13.84 14.82 -0.73
N GLU A 73 12.51 14.74 -0.63
CA GLU A 73 11.55 15.36 -1.56
C GLU A 73 11.82 14.97 -3.02
N TYR A 74 12.17 13.70 -3.23
CA TYR A 74 12.80 13.22 -4.45
C TYR A 74 12.09 13.68 -5.75
N TYR A 75 10.80 13.38 -5.89
CA TYR A 75 10.01 13.72 -7.10
C TYR A 75 9.99 15.22 -7.44
N TYR A 76 10.03 16.10 -6.43
CA TYR A 76 10.00 17.55 -6.61
C TYR A 76 11.36 18.13 -7.04
N ARG A 77 12.44 17.37 -6.85
CA ARG A 77 13.82 17.80 -7.16
C ARG A 77 14.36 17.25 -8.48
N ILE A 78 13.66 16.27 -9.08
CA ILE A 78 14.07 15.69 -10.35
C ILE A 78 13.99 16.74 -11.47
N ARG A 79 15.12 16.93 -12.16
CA ARG A 79 15.21 17.80 -13.34
C ARG A 79 15.22 16.94 -14.59
N LEU A 80 14.07 16.85 -15.25
CA LEU A 80 13.96 16.06 -16.47
C LEU A 80 14.57 16.81 -17.66
N ASN A 81 15.43 16.11 -18.39
CA ASN A 81 15.92 16.56 -19.69
C ASN A 81 15.45 15.57 -20.76
N ILE A 82 14.41 15.94 -21.49
CA ILE A 82 13.74 15.03 -22.43
C ILE A 82 14.66 14.59 -23.58
N HIS A 83 15.60 15.44 -23.99
CA HIS A 83 16.57 15.13 -25.04
C HIS A 83 17.54 14.04 -24.58
N SER A 84 17.95 14.08 -23.30
CA SER A 84 18.80 13.05 -22.73
C SER A 84 18.09 11.70 -22.64
N ILE A 85 16.80 11.71 -22.30
CA ILE A 85 15.95 10.52 -22.24
C ILE A 85 15.75 9.92 -23.63
N ALA A 86 15.40 10.77 -24.61
CA ALA A 86 15.26 10.37 -26.00
C ALA A 86 16.54 9.70 -26.50
N LYS A 87 17.71 10.31 -26.26
CA LYS A 87 19.01 9.74 -26.60
C LYS A 87 19.26 8.39 -25.93
N SER A 88 18.87 8.22 -24.66
CA SER A 88 18.98 6.95 -23.93
C SER A 88 18.11 5.85 -24.54
N ILE A 89 16.91 6.20 -25.00
CA ILE A 89 15.98 5.25 -25.66
C ILE A 89 16.56 4.82 -27.01
N TYR A 90 16.94 5.77 -27.86
CA TYR A 90 17.48 5.48 -29.20
C TYR A 90 18.76 4.64 -29.15
N LYS A 91 19.63 4.88 -28.17
CA LYS A 91 20.85 4.06 -27.97
C LYS A 91 20.55 2.57 -27.76
N THR A 92 19.39 2.26 -27.19
CA THR A 92 19.00 0.91 -26.77
C THR A 92 18.07 0.23 -27.78
N ARG A 93 17.62 0.95 -28.83
CA ARG A 93 16.82 0.39 -29.92
C ARG A 93 17.70 -0.39 -30.91
N PRO A 94 17.41 -1.68 -31.17
CA PRO A 94 18.23 -2.50 -32.09
C PRO A 94 18.15 -2.09 -33.56
N GLU A 95 17.00 -1.59 -34.01
CA GLU A 95 16.64 -1.54 -35.45
C GLU A 95 17.01 -0.22 -36.17
N GLU A 96 17.39 0.84 -35.44
CA GLU A 96 17.59 2.19 -36.02
C GLU A 96 18.92 2.84 -35.60
N LYS A 97 20.04 2.09 -35.66
CA LYS A 97 21.38 2.68 -35.40
C LYS A 97 21.81 3.75 -36.42
N ASN A 98 21.08 3.91 -37.54
CA ASN A 98 21.53 4.68 -38.70
C ASN A 98 20.75 5.97 -39.01
N GLN A 99 19.86 6.46 -38.15
CA GLN A 99 19.34 7.82 -38.30
C GLN A 99 19.50 8.61 -37.00
N LEU A 100 20.29 9.67 -37.12
CA LEU A 100 20.55 10.69 -36.12
C LEU A 100 19.31 11.58 -35.95
N GLU A 101 18.19 11.03 -35.49
CA GLU A 101 17.06 11.83 -35.03
C GLU A 101 17.00 11.76 -33.51
N SER A 102 17.83 12.57 -32.85
CA SER A 102 17.79 12.82 -31.40
C SER A 102 16.56 13.61 -30.94
N ALA A 103 15.52 13.69 -31.78
CA ALA A 103 14.32 14.44 -31.50
C ALA A 103 13.44 13.66 -30.52
N PRO A 104 12.92 14.29 -29.45
CA PRO A 104 11.97 13.64 -28.55
C PRO A 104 10.70 13.22 -29.30
N SER A 105 10.21 12.00 -29.03
CA SER A 105 8.93 11.50 -29.54
C SER A 105 7.76 12.38 -29.12
N ASN A 106 6.61 12.30 -29.81
CA ASN A 106 5.41 13.05 -29.42
C ASN A 106 4.94 12.69 -27.99
N LEU A 107 5.13 11.44 -27.58
CA LEU A 107 4.85 10.99 -26.22
C LEU A 107 5.75 11.71 -25.21
N LEU A 108 7.06 11.73 -25.45
CA LEU A 108 8.03 12.40 -24.59
C LEU A 108 7.76 13.91 -24.48
N ARG A 109 7.39 14.57 -25.59
CA ARG A 109 6.99 15.99 -25.57
C ARG A 109 5.71 16.23 -24.77
N CYS A 110 4.74 15.31 -24.86
CA CYS A 110 3.52 15.38 -24.05
C CYS A 110 3.84 15.24 -22.55
N LEU A 111 4.70 14.28 -22.19
CA LEU A 111 5.15 14.08 -20.81
C LEU A 111 5.88 15.32 -20.25
N GLU A 112 6.75 15.93 -21.06
CA GLU A 112 7.42 17.18 -20.69
C GLU A 112 6.40 18.30 -20.46
N ALA A 113 5.43 18.49 -21.36
CA ALA A 113 4.38 19.49 -21.20
C ALA A 113 3.56 19.28 -19.92
N ILE A 114 3.24 18.03 -19.57
CA ILE A 114 2.56 17.69 -18.31
C ILE A 114 3.43 18.07 -17.10
N CYS A 115 4.72 17.71 -17.11
CA CYS A 115 5.63 18.01 -16.00
C CYS A 115 5.80 19.54 -15.78
N VAL A 116 5.92 20.30 -16.87
CA VAL A 116 6.01 21.77 -16.83
C VAL A 116 4.71 22.38 -16.31
N ALA A 117 3.55 21.92 -16.82
CA ALA A 117 2.25 22.42 -16.39
C ALA A 117 2.01 22.10 -14.90
N TYR A 118 2.32 20.88 -14.47
CA TYR A 118 2.25 20.47 -13.07
C TYR A 118 3.11 21.38 -12.18
N ARG A 119 4.37 21.60 -12.59
CA ARG A 119 5.30 22.44 -11.82
C ARG A 119 4.78 23.87 -11.64
N LYS A 120 4.27 24.47 -12.72
CA LYS A 120 3.69 25.80 -12.71
C LYS A 120 2.50 25.94 -11.75
N GLN A 121 1.71 24.88 -11.57
CA GLN A 121 0.57 24.88 -10.65
C GLN A 121 0.99 24.76 -9.18
N ILE A 122 2.05 24.01 -8.88
CA ILE A 122 2.50 23.78 -7.50
C ILE A 122 3.46 24.85 -6.98
N ASP A 123 4.24 25.50 -7.84
CA ASP A 123 5.25 26.50 -7.45
C ASP A 123 4.72 27.58 -6.47
N PRO A 124 3.51 28.15 -6.66
CA PRO A 124 2.96 29.11 -5.71
C PRO A 124 2.75 28.56 -4.30
N PHE A 125 2.62 27.24 -4.13
CA PHE A 125 2.34 26.58 -2.86
C PHE A 125 3.56 25.88 -2.24
N LEU A 126 4.66 25.73 -3.00
CA LEU A 126 5.87 25.06 -2.49
C LEU A 126 6.47 25.78 -1.30
N HIS A 127 6.41 27.12 -1.24
CA HIS A 127 6.90 27.86 -0.08
C HIS A 127 6.14 27.56 1.23
N LEU A 128 4.92 26.99 1.17
CA LEU A 128 4.14 26.63 2.36
C LEU A 128 4.47 25.23 2.87
N THR A 129 4.96 24.35 2.00
CA THR A 129 5.07 22.90 2.27
C THR A 129 6.48 22.34 2.10
N HIS A 130 7.27 22.94 1.23
CA HIS A 130 8.57 22.47 0.75
C HIS A 130 9.54 23.64 0.51
N GLU A 131 9.77 24.45 1.54
CA GLU A 131 10.61 25.68 1.49
C GLU A 131 12.02 25.43 0.92
N SER A 132 12.52 24.21 1.06
CA SER A 132 13.87 23.83 0.64
C SER A 132 13.99 23.41 -0.84
N VAL A 133 12.87 23.33 -1.56
CA VAL A 133 12.85 22.99 -2.99
C VAL A 133 13.10 24.27 -3.81
N PRO A 134 14.15 24.32 -4.64
CA PRO A 134 14.41 25.47 -5.48
C PRO A 134 13.31 25.66 -6.54
N ALA A 135 13.17 26.88 -7.06
CA ALA A 135 12.41 27.12 -8.28
C ALA A 135 13.08 26.36 -9.44
N LEU A 136 12.36 25.39 -10.00
CA LEU A 136 12.82 24.55 -11.11
C LEU A 136 11.84 24.68 -12.27
N ASP A 137 12.34 24.54 -13.49
CA ASP A 137 11.50 24.57 -14.69
C ASP A 137 10.63 23.31 -14.84
N THR A 138 11.03 22.21 -14.20
CA THR A 138 10.34 20.92 -14.25
C THR A 138 10.32 20.22 -12.89
N GLY A 139 9.30 19.38 -12.69
CA GLY A 139 9.20 18.43 -11.59
C GLY A 139 8.30 17.26 -12.02
N ILE A 140 8.50 16.08 -11.43
CA ILE A 140 7.72 14.90 -11.82
C ILE A 140 6.45 14.81 -10.97
N PRO A 141 5.25 14.71 -11.57
CA PRO A 141 4.02 14.52 -10.82
C PRO A 141 3.98 13.18 -10.10
N ILE A 142 3.66 13.18 -8.80
CA ILE A 142 3.37 11.95 -8.06
C ILE A 142 2.00 11.44 -8.53
N GLY A 143 1.92 10.16 -8.91
CA GLY A 143 0.69 9.49 -9.37
C GLY A 143 0.57 9.32 -10.89
N LEU A 144 1.43 9.95 -11.70
CA LEU A 144 1.48 9.66 -13.14
C LEU A 144 2.19 8.33 -13.38
N CYS A 145 1.61 7.47 -14.23
CA CYS A 145 2.13 6.10 -14.44
C CYS A 145 3.58 6.04 -14.95
N SER A 146 4.08 7.06 -15.63
CA SER A 146 5.47 7.12 -16.12
C SER A 146 6.46 7.63 -15.07
N SER A 147 5.99 8.29 -14.00
CA SER A 147 6.83 8.94 -13.00
C SER A 147 7.79 7.99 -12.30
N PRO A 148 7.37 6.79 -11.83
CA PRO A 148 8.29 5.88 -11.13
C PRO A 148 9.45 5.41 -12.03
N LEU A 149 9.18 5.11 -13.29
CA LEU A 149 10.21 4.70 -14.26
C LEU A 149 11.20 5.84 -14.54
N LEU A 150 10.69 7.06 -14.78
CA LEU A 150 11.54 8.23 -15.02
C LEU A 150 12.40 8.57 -13.79
N ALA A 151 11.82 8.42 -12.60
CA ALA A 151 12.51 8.57 -11.34
C ALA A 151 13.63 7.53 -11.18
N ASN A 152 13.40 6.26 -11.52
CA ASN A 152 14.45 5.25 -11.51
C ASN A 152 15.59 5.56 -12.49
N TRP A 153 15.24 5.98 -13.72
CA TRP A 153 16.21 6.33 -14.74
C TRP A 153 17.08 7.53 -14.32
N TYR A 154 16.52 8.49 -13.58
CA TYR A 154 17.24 9.67 -13.10
C TYR A 154 18.41 9.33 -12.15
N LEU A 155 18.31 8.24 -11.39
CA LEU A 155 19.37 7.74 -10.50
C LEU A 155 20.28 6.68 -11.13
N LEU A 156 20.09 6.34 -12.40
CA LEU A 156 20.88 5.30 -13.09
C LEU A 156 22.39 5.53 -12.99
N ASP A 157 22.84 6.77 -13.16
CA ASP A 157 24.27 7.10 -13.10
C ASP A 157 24.81 7.10 -11.66
N PHE A 158 23.95 7.39 -10.68
CA PHE A 158 24.28 7.23 -9.27
C PHE A 158 24.49 5.76 -8.92
N ASP A 159 23.58 4.87 -9.34
CA ASP A 159 23.69 3.43 -9.10
C ASP A 159 25.01 2.86 -9.66
N LYS A 160 25.35 3.25 -10.89
CA LYS A 160 26.62 2.89 -11.53
C LYS A 160 27.82 3.42 -10.76
N ALA A 161 27.74 4.66 -10.26
CA ALA A 161 28.80 5.26 -9.46
C ALA A 161 29.00 4.49 -8.14
N VAL A 162 27.92 4.13 -7.44
CA VAL A 162 27.99 3.35 -6.19
C VAL A 162 28.68 2.00 -6.44
N LYS A 163 28.25 1.26 -7.47
CA LYS A 163 28.85 -0.04 -7.81
C LYS A 163 30.31 0.07 -8.23
N LYS A 164 30.68 1.13 -8.95
CA LYS A 164 32.04 1.30 -9.47
C LYS A 164 33.03 1.79 -8.39
N LEU A 165 32.62 2.79 -7.62
CA LEU A 165 33.48 3.54 -6.70
C LEU A 165 33.49 2.92 -5.30
N LEU A 166 32.33 2.56 -4.76
CA LEU A 166 32.21 2.03 -3.39
C LEU A 166 32.35 0.51 -3.33
N ARG A 167 31.78 -0.22 -4.30
CA ARG A 167 31.75 -1.70 -4.32
C ARG A 167 31.28 -2.30 -2.98
N PRO A 168 30.10 -1.91 -2.48
CA PRO A 168 29.58 -2.46 -1.23
C PRO A 168 29.28 -3.96 -1.40
N ALA A 169 29.21 -4.69 -0.29
CA ALA A 169 28.87 -6.11 -0.34
C ALA A 169 27.41 -6.35 -0.79
N TYR A 170 26.53 -5.38 -0.51
CA TYR A 170 25.21 -5.28 -1.09
C TYR A 170 24.85 -3.81 -1.38
N TYR A 171 24.22 -3.60 -2.53
CA TYR A 171 23.56 -2.35 -2.89
C TYR A 171 22.21 -2.68 -3.53
N GLY A 172 21.15 -2.09 -3.00
CA GLY A 172 19.84 -2.15 -3.60
C GLY A 172 19.12 -0.83 -3.45
N ARG A 173 18.36 -0.45 -4.47
CA ARG A 173 17.53 0.75 -4.48
C ARG A 173 16.08 0.41 -4.81
N TYR A 174 15.17 0.92 -4.00
CA TYR A 174 13.73 0.87 -4.22
C TYR A 174 13.22 2.31 -4.44
N VAL A 175 13.26 2.76 -5.71
CA VAL A 175 13.00 4.17 -6.08
C VAL A 175 13.98 5.13 -5.38
N ASP A 176 13.58 5.83 -4.32
CA ASP A 176 14.39 6.74 -3.50
C ASP A 176 15.02 6.06 -2.29
N ASP A 177 14.44 4.97 -1.80
CA ASP A 177 15.00 4.19 -0.69
C ASP A 177 16.26 3.44 -1.13
N ILE A 178 17.38 3.70 -0.46
CA ILE A 178 18.67 3.07 -0.76
C ILE A 178 19.13 2.26 0.44
N LEU A 179 19.51 1.01 0.20
CA LEU A 179 20.07 0.10 1.19
C LEU A 179 21.48 -0.34 0.78
N LEU A 180 22.41 -0.19 1.72
CA LEU A 180 23.82 -0.54 1.58
C LEU A 180 24.23 -1.50 2.69
N VAL A 181 24.96 -2.56 2.34
CA VAL A 181 25.69 -3.39 3.31
C VAL A 181 27.17 -3.27 3.00
N VAL A 182 27.92 -2.76 3.97
CA VAL A 182 29.35 -2.49 3.84
C VAL A 182 30.10 -3.24 4.94
N PRO A 183 31.12 -4.04 4.60
CA PRO A 183 32.02 -4.61 5.60
C PRO A 183 32.73 -3.49 6.37
N ALA A 184 32.62 -3.50 7.69
CA ALA A 184 33.16 -2.45 8.55
C ALA A 184 33.88 -3.10 9.75
N PRO A 185 35.22 -3.02 9.82
CA PRO A 185 35.98 -3.65 10.89
C PRO A 185 35.92 -2.90 12.23
N GLU A 186 35.59 -1.61 12.21
CA GLU A 186 35.51 -0.76 13.40
C GLU A 186 34.07 -0.40 13.71
N ASP A 187 33.69 -0.49 14.99
CA ASP A 187 32.47 0.11 15.50
C ASP A 187 32.66 1.63 15.63
N LEU A 188 31.70 2.40 15.14
CA LEU A 188 31.68 3.87 15.21
C LEU A 188 30.72 4.38 16.27
N SER A 189 30.19 3.50 17.13
CA SER A 189 29.21 3.84 18.17
C SER A 189 29.71 4.87 19.18
N ASP A 190 31.02 4.98 19.41
CA ASP A 190 31.65 5.92 20.36
C ASP A 190 31.80 7.35 19.80
N GLU A 191 31.51 7.60 18.53
CA GLU A 191 31.59 8.93 17.91
C GLU A 191 30.35 9.78 18.29
N GLU A 192 30.51 11.11 18.43
CA GLU A 192 29.37 12.02 18.73
C GLU A 192 28.27 11.96 17.66
N SER A 193 28.61 11.59 16.42
CA SER A 193 27.67 11.42 15.32
C SER A 193 28.05 10.24 14.42
N PRO A 194 27.72 8.99 14.81
CA PRO A 194 28.17 7.77 14.12
C PRO A 194 27.74 7.75 12.64
N VAL A 195 26.53 8.25 12.36
CA VAL A 195 25.96 8.32 11.00
C VAL A 195 26.74 9.29 10.12
N ALA A 196 27.04 10.50 10.60
CA ALA A 196 27.76 11.49 9.81
C ALA A 196 29.18 11.01 9.50
N THR A 197 29.87 10.50 10.52
CA THR A 197 31.23 9.97 10.39
C THR A 197 31.27 8.79 9.40
N PHE A 198 30.29 7.89 9.45
CA PHE A 198 30.21 6.78 8.49
C PHE A 198 29.95 7.28 7.06
N ILE A 199 28.99 8.17 6.86
CA ILE A 199 28.68 8.75 5.54
C ILE A 199 29.90 9.50 4.98
N ASP A 200 30.62 10.26 5.79
CA ASP A 200 31.81 10.98 5.38
C ASP A 200 32.95 10.03 4.96
N ARG A 201 33.21 9.00 5.79
CA ARG A 201 34.27 8.02 5.54
C ARG A 201 33.99 7.14 4.32
N VAL A 202 32.72 6.77 4.10
CA VAL A 202 32.32 5.76 3.11
C VAL A 202 31.84 6.41 1.81
N LEU A 203 30.91 7.37 1.88
CA LEU A 203 30.22 7.91 0.71
C LEU A 203 30.84 9.22 0.21
N VAL A 204 31.21 10.15 1.10
CA VAL A 204 31.86 11.41 0.69
C VAL A 204 33.29 11.14 0.21
N LYS A 205 34.07 10.33 0.94
CA LYS A 205 35.43 9.95 0.53
C LYS A 205 35.47 9.19 -0.79
N ALA A 206 34.49 8.32 -1.04
CA ALA A 206 34.35 7.63 -2.34
C ALA A 206 33.98 8.58 -3.49
N GLY A 207 33.60 9.83 -3.18
CA GLY A 207 33.19 10.82 -4.15
C GLY A 207 31.77 10.62 -4.68
N LEU A 208 30.89 9.98 -3.91
CA LEU A 208 29.47 9.82 -4.24
C LEU A 208 28.63 11.00 -3.76
N LEU A 209 28.99 11.54 -2.59
CA LEU A 209 28.29 12.64 -1.94
C LEU A 209 29.20 13.85 -1.71
N ASN A 210 28.60 15.03 -1.61
CA ASN A 210 29.21 16.24 -1.10
C ASN A 210 28.62 16.56 0.28
N GLY A 211 29.47 16.74 1.29
CA GLY A 211 29.04 17.26 2.59
C GLY A 211 28.68 18.75 2.50
N LEU A 212 27.49 19.11 3.00
CA LEU A 212 27.03 20.49 3.11
C LEU A 212 26.98 20.94 4.58
N LYS A 213 26.81 22.24 4.78
CA LYS A 213 26.51 22.79 6.11
C LYS A 213 25.11 22.31 6.54
N ASP A 214 24.92 22.11 7.84
CA ASP A 214 23.66 21.65 8.48
C ASP A 214 23.34 20.15 8.32
N ASN A 215 24.34 19.26 8.33
CA ASN A 215 24.13 17.81 8.32
C ASN A 215 23.30 17.28 7.13
N ARG A 216 23.47 17.95 5.97
CA ARG A 216 22.88 17.55 4.69
C ARG A 216 23.97 17.08 3.74
N TYR A 217 23.65 16.09 2.93
CA TYR A 217 24.56 15.56 1.92
C TYR A 217 23.94 15.68 0.54
N GLU A 218 24.68 16.20 -0.43
CA GLU A 218 24.22 16.28 -1.82
C GLU A 218 24.78 15.12 -2.65
N ILE A 219 23.94 14.48 -3.46
CA ILE A 219 24.36 13.47 -4.43
C ILE A 219 25.08 14.16 -5.60
N ARG A 220 26.34 13.79 -5.86
CA ARG A 220 27.17 14.45 -6.89
C ARG A 220 26.62 14.33 -8.32
N THR A 221 25.99 13.21 -8.65
CA THR A 221 25.42 12.96 -9.98
C THR A 221 24.08 12.28 -9.74
N PRO A 222 22.94 12.90 -10.11
CA PRO A 222 22.76 14.00 -11.07
C PRO A 222 22.96 15.43 -10.52
N GLY A 223 23.12 15.63 -9.21
CA GLY A 223 23.18 16.95 -8.56
C GLY A 223 21.81 17.51 -8.20
N GLY A 224 21.72 18.32 -7.13
CA GLY A 224 20.47 18.91 -6.65
C GLY A 224 19.54 17.97 -5.86
N LEU A 225 20.01 16.75 -5.54
CA LEU A 225 19.34 15.80 -4.66
C LEU A 225 20.06 15.74 -3.31
N TYR A 226 19.30 15.70 -2.22
CA TYR A 226 19.84 15.80 -0.86
C TYR A 226 19.42 14.62 0.01
N LEU A 227 20.30 14.20 0.91
CA LEU A 227 20.05 13.24 1.98
C LEU A 227 20.04 13.98 3.31
N GLN A 228 19.07 13.64 4.17
CA GLN A 228 18.95 14.19 5.51
C GLN A 228 19.48 13.20 6.54
N GLN A 229 20.46 13.61 7.35
CA GLN A 229 21.07 12.73 8.34
C GLN A 229 20.06 12.12 9.31
N GLY A 230 19.07 12.91 9.78
CA GLY A 230 18.08 12.45 10.76
C GLY A 230 17.15 11.32 10.28
N LYS A 231 17.08 11.09 8.96
CA LYS A 231 16.34 9.96 8.37
C LYS A 231 17.23 8.78 8.00
N CYS A 232 18.55 8.94 8.05
CA CYS A 232 19.48 7.87 7.75
C CYS A 232 19.52 6.87 8.91
N ILE A 233 19.40 5.59 8.59
CA ILE A 233 19.44 4.51 9.58
C ILE A 233 20.77 3.79 9.42
N LEU A 234 21.62 3.82 10.44
CA LEU A 234 22.87 3.08 10.49
C LEU A 234 22.79 2.04 11.60
N GLN A 235 23.06 0.78 11.27
CA GLN A 235 23.17 -0.31 12.22
C GLN A 235 24.48 -1.06 12.01
N TYR A 236 25.25 -1.20 13.09
CA TYR A 236 26.49 -1.98 13.12
C TYR A 236 26.24 -3.36 13.74
N PHE A 237 26.80 -4.39 13.13
CA PHE A 237 26.79 -5.76 13.64
C PHE A 237 28.23 -6.28 13.71
N ASP A 238 28.67 -6.64 14.90
CA ASP A 238 29.98 -7.25 15.13
C ASP A 238 29.91 -8.77 14.89
N ALA A 239 30.86 -9.31 14.11
CA ALA A 239 31.01 -10.74 13.89
C ALA A 239 31.33 -11.54 15.18
N LYS A 240 31.89 -10.90 16.20
CA LYS A 240 32.22 -11.55 17.49
C LYS A 240 31.01 -11.66 18.43
N HIS A 241 29.93 -10.96 18.13
CA HIS A 241 28.73 -10.93 18.97
C HIS A 241 27.62 -11.81 18.36
N SER A 242 26.58 -12.07 19.17
CA SER A 242 25.47 -12.94 18.75
C SER A 242 24.67 -12.30 17.61
N ILE A 243 24.40 -13.11 16.57
CA ILE A 243 23.57 -12.75 15.41
C ILE A 243 22.08 -12.64 15.80
N ALA A 244 21.72 -12.99 17.03
CA ALA A 244 20.34 -12.97 17.55
C ALA A 244 19.61 -11.64 17.35
N GLY A 245 20.31 -10.51 17.26
CA GLY A 245 19.72 -9.21 16.93
C GLY A 245 19.17 -9.16 15.51
N LEU A 246 19.92 -9.67 14.53
CA LEU A 246 19.51 -9.76 13.13
C LEU A 246 18.40 -10.80 12.95
N GLU A 247 18.47 -11.92 13.65
CA GLU A 247 17.43 -12.97 13.60
C GLU A 247 16.11 -12.48 14.20
N LYS A 248 16.13 -11.84 15.37
CA LYS A 248 14.91 -11.23 15.94
C LYS A 248 14.32 -10.15 15.05
N PHE A 249 15.15 -9.40 14.33
CA PHE A 249 14.70 -8.41 13.37
C PHE A 249 14.02 -9.06 12.16
N GLN A 250 14.61 -10.13 11.61
CA GLN A 250 14.01 -10.94 10.55
C GLN A 250 12.69 -11.56 11.00
N ASP A 251 12.66 -12.21 12.17
CA ASP A 251 11.45 -12.85 12.70
C ASP A 251 10.30 -11.86 12.91
N LYS A 252 10.60 -10.63 13.39
CA LYS A 252 9.58 -9.58 13.50
C LYS A 252 9.03 -9.17 12.13
N LEU A 253 9.90 -9.02 11.13
CA LEU A 253 9.49 -8.65 9.77
C LEU A 253 8.67 -9.75 9.08
N GLU A 254 9.03 -11.01 9.28
CA GLU A 254 8.29 -12.17 8.75
C GLU A 254 6.89 -12.26 9.37
N LYS A 255 6.76 -12.00 10.68
CA LYS A 255 5.45 -11.92 11.35
C LYS A 255 4.60 -10.79 10.80
N THR A 256 5.15 -9.60 10.54
CA THR A 256 4.40 -8.52 9.87
C THR A 256 4.05 -8.88 8.42
N GLY A 257 4.89 -9.64 7.71
CA GLY A 257 4.58 -10.15 6.37
C GLY A 257 3.40 -11.13 6.34
N SER A 258 3.22 -11.88 7.43
CA SER A 258 2.08 -12.81 7.60
C SER A 258 0.72 -12.11 7.76
N ASP A 259 0.71 -10.77 7.89
CA ASP A 259 -0.52 -9.97 7.95
C ASP A 259 -1.32 -9.96 6.64
N PHE A 260 -0.71 -10.39 5.53
CA PHE A 260 -1.33 -10.58 4.21
C PHE A 260 -1.83 -12.02 3.96
N LEU A 261 -1.83 -12.89 4.98
CA LEU A 261 -2.41 -14.22 4.87
C LEU A 261 -3.92 -14.13 4.57
N LEU A 262 -4.38 -14.98 3.65
CA LEU A 262 -5.79 -15.08 3.25
C LEU A 262 -6.70 -15.45 4.43
N MET A 263 -6.15 -16.15 5.43
CA MET A 263 -6.83 -16.51 6.66
C MET A 263 -6.16 -15.83 7.85
N PRO A 264 -6.92 -15.15 8.71
CA PRO A 264 -6.38 -14.64 9.97
C PRO A 264 -5.89 -15.82 10.82
N VAL A 265 -4.69 -15.69 11.38
CA VAL A 265 -4.22 -16.62 12.42
C VAL A 265 -4.86 -16.18 13.72
N ASP A 266 -5.46 -17.12 14.46
CA ASP A 266 -5.99 -16.87 15.81
C ASP A 266 -4.85 -16.49 16.76
N GLU A 267 -4.58 -15.20 16.90
CA GLU A 267 -3.89 -14.63 18.06
C GLU A 267 -4.98 -14.28 19.10
N ALA A 268 -5.60 -15.32 19.65
CA ALA A 268 -6.79 -15.23 20.51
C ALA A 268 -6.60 -14.51 21.86
N ASP A 269 -5.42 -13.94 22.15
CA ASP A 269 -5.07 -13.47 23.51
C ASP A 269 -4.71 -11.97 23.60
N SER A 270 -4.82 -11.19 22.52
CA SER A 270 -4.51 -9.74 22.59
C SER A 270 -5.76 -8.94 22.89
N SER A 271 -5.87 -8.33 24.07
CA SER A 271 -7.01 -7.45 24.37
C SER A 271 -7.01 -6.23 23.44
N LEU A 272 -8.18 -5.67 23.10
CA LEU A 272 -8.26 -4.46 22.28
C LEU A 272 -7.43 -3.29 22.87
N GLU A 273 -7.29 -3.25 24.20
CA GLU A 273 -6.48 -2.27 24.91
C GLU A 273 -4.96 -2.50 24.64
N ASP A 274 -4.50 -3.74 24.57
CA ASP A 274 -3.10 -4.07 24.24
C ASP A 274 -2.74 -3.74 22.78
N VAL A 275 -3.72 -3.83 21.88
CA VAL A 275 -3.52 -3.55 20.45
C VAL A 275 -3.65 -2.05 20.13
N ALA A 276 -4.57 -1.37 20.81
CA ALA A 276 -4.85 0.04 20.54
C ALA A 276 -3.82 1.00 21.16
N TYR A 277 -3.12 0.58 22.22
CA TYR A 277 -2.15 1.42 22.93
C TYR A 277 -0.74 0.83 22.89
N GLU A 278 0.18 1.53 22.25
CA GLU A 278 1.61 1.23 22.31
C GLU A 278 2.24 1.96 23.51
N LEU A 279 2.86 1.19 24.40
CA LEU A 279 3.61 1.76 25.52
C LEU A 279 4.97 2.27 25.03
N LEU A 280 5.20 3.58 25.17
CA LEU A 280 6.48 4.20 24.86
C LEU A 280 7.42 4.07 26.06
N TYR A 281 8.53 3.37 25.87
CA TYR A 281 9.55 3.15 26.90
C TYR A 281 10.80 4.01 26.69
N GLU A 282 11.33 4.61 27.76
CA GLU A 282 12.71 5.10 27.85
C GLU A 282 13.55 4.08 28.62
N GLY A 283 14.31 3.24 27.92
CA GLY A 283 15.17 2.22 28.52
C GLY A 283 14.54 0.83 28.59
N SER A 284 14.64 0.13 29.72
CA SER A 284 14.23 -1.28 29.81
C SER A 284 12.71 -1.45 29.93
N ILE A 285 12.13 -2.27 29.04
CA ILE A 285 10.70 -2.62 28.98
C ILE A 285 10.13 -3.11 30.34
N ASN A 286 10.97 -3.73 31.19
CA ASN A 286 10.53 -4.35 32.44
C ASN A 286 10.42 -3.41 33.65
N LYS A 287 10.60 -2.09 33.50
CA LYS A 287 10.49 -1.14 34.61
C LYS A 287 9.32 -0.18 34.36
N PHE A 288 8.36 -0.13 35.28
CA PHE A 288 7.20 0.76 35.18
C PHE A 288 7.58 2.24 35.09
N ARG A 289 8.68 2.64 35.75
CA ARG A 289 9.21 4.02 35.74
C ARG A 289 9.73 4.46 34.36
N SER A 290 9.97 3.54 33.44
CA SER A 290 10.43 3.83 32.08
C SER A 290 9.28 4.00 31.08
N VAL A 291 8.02 3.82 31.48
CA VAL A 291 6.88 4.16 30.63
C VAL A 291 6.74 5.68 30.60
N LYS A 292 7.09 6.30 29.46
CA LYS A 292 7.02 7.75 29.26
C LYS A 292 5.63 8.19 28.83
N GLY A 293 4.89 7.32 28.15
CA GLY A 293 3.52 7.58 27.69
C GLY A 293 2.90 6.38 27.00
N MET A 294 1.61 6.50 26.68
CA MET A 294 0.87 5.60 25.80
C MET A 294 0.64 6.35 24.48
N ALA A 295 0.91 5.71 23.35
CA ALA A 295 0.59 6.22 22.02
C ALA A 295 -0.53 5.37 21.42
N GLU A 296 -1.59 5.98 20.89
CA GLU A 296 -2.61 5.22 20.18
C GLU A 296 -2.12 4.76 18.81
N ASN A 297 -2.24 3.46 18.52
CA ASN A 297 -1.79 2.89 17.25
C ASN A 297 -2.97 2.70 16.27
N ARG A 298 -3.15 3.69 15.38
CA ARG A 298 -4.20 3.69 14.35
C ARG A 298 -4.15 2.46 13.43
N TYR A 299 -2.95 2.05 13.05
CA TYR A 299 -2.75 0.96 12.09
C TYR A 299 -3.09 -0.40 12.71
N GLU A 300 -2.60 -0.67 13.92
CA GLU A 300 -2.88 -1.92 14.62
C GLU A 300 -4.37 -2.05 14.99
N LEU A 301 -5.03 -0.97 15.42
CA LEU A 301 -6.48 -1.00 15.65
C LEU A 301 -7.25 -1.30 14.36
N ALA A 302 -6.89 -0.64 13.25
CA ALA A 302 -7.49 -0.86 11.94
C ALA A 302 -7.33 -2.30 11.45
N LYS A 303 -6.15 -2.89 11.69
CA LYS A 303 -5.80 -4.27 11.34
C LYS A 303 -6.54 -5.29 12.20
N HIS A 304 -6.61 -5.06 13.50
CA HIS A 304 -7.38 -5.90 14.43
C HIS A 304 -8.86 -5.89 14.11
N LEU A 305 -9.46 -4.72 13.85
CA LEU A 305 -10.85 -4.62 13.39
C LEU A 305 -11.11 -5.40 12.10
N ALA A 306 -10.21 -5.29 11.11
CA ALA A 306 -10.34 -6.02 9.85
C ALA A 306 -10.31 -7.54 10.06
N ARG A 307 -9.37 -8.03 10.89
CA ARG A 307 -9.28 -9.46 11.25
C ARG A 307 -10.54 -9.95 11.96
N GLN A 308 -10.99 -9.23 12.98
CA GLN A 308 -12.19 -9.57 13.73
C GLN A 308 -13.43 -9.59 12.85
N THR A 309 -13.53 -8.64 11.91
CA THR A 309 -14.62 -8.60 10.94
C THR A 309 -14.61 -9.81 10.01
N ILE A 310 -13.44 -10.23 9.52
CA ILE A 310 -13.30 -11.43 8.69
C ILE A 310 -13.62 -12.70 9.48
N LEU A 311 -13.18 -12.78 10.74
CA LEU A 311 -13.51 -13.91 11.62
C LEU A 311 -15.03 -14.07 11.76
N HIS A 312 -15.76 -13.01 12.11
CA HIS A 312 -17.24 -13.05 12.22
C HIS A 312 -17.94 -13.28 10.87
N LEU A 313 -17.31 -12.95 9.74
CA LEU A 313 -17.85 -13.28 8.42
C LEU A 313 -17.80 -14.80 8.16
N LEU A 314 -16.72 -15.45 8.62
CA LEU A 314 -16.45 -16.87 8.39
C LEU A 314 -17.06 -17.78 9.48
N THR A 315 -17.10 -17.34 10.74
CA THR A 315 -17.62 -18.10 11.88
C THR A 315 -19.03 -17.67 12.27
N ASP A 316 -19.70 -18.42 13.15
CA ASP A 316 -20.99 -18.06 13.75
C ASP A 316 -20.80 -17.62 15.21
N ASP A 317 -19.60 -17.13 15.53
CA ASP A 317 -19.29 -16.77 16.90
C ASP A 317 -20.11 -15.55 17.31
N PRO A 318 -20.68 -15.57 18.54
CA PRO A 318 -21.42 -14.43 19.04
C PRO A 318 -20.50 -13.21 19.17
N PRO A 319 -21.04 -11.98 18.99
CA PRO A 319 -20.26 -10.76 19.08
C PRO A 319 -19.59 -10.65 20.45
N ASP A 320 -18.28 -10.42 20.45
CA ASP A 320 -17.52 -10.23 21.68
C ASP A 320 -17.88 -8.89 22.35
N THR A 321 -18.44 -8.99 23.54
CA THR A 321 -18.80 -7.84 24.37
C THR A 321 -17.58 -7.05 24.87
N GLU A 322 -16.41 -7.68 24.98
CA GLU A 322 -15.17 -7.02 25.40
C GLU A 322 -14.67 -6.06 24.33
N ILE A 323 -14.67 -6.48 23.05
CA ILE A 323 -14.33 -5.63 21.90
C ILE A 323 -15.28 -4.41 21.85
N SER A 324 -16.59 -4.64 21.96
CA SER A 324 -17.60 -3.56 21.95
C SER A 324 -17.40 -2.55 23.08
N SER A 325 -17.02 -3.02 24.27
CA SER A 325 -16.72 -2.18 25.43
C SER A 325 -15.41 -1.40 25.24
N GLY A 326 -14.36 -2.06 24.76
CA GLY A 326 -13.06 -1.47 24.47
C GLY A 326 -13.14 -0.37 23.41
N LEU A 327 -13.91 -0.57 22.33
CA LEU A 327 -14.12 0.45 21.30
C LEU A 327 -14.78 1.70 21.88
N ARG A 328 -15.77 1.56 22.76
CA ARG A 328 -16.38 2.74 23.42
C ARG A 328 -15.40 3.49 24.31
N LYS A 329 -14.50 2.78 24.99
CA LYS A 329 -13.46 3.42 25.80
C LYS A 329 -12.44 4.15 24.91
N PHE A 330 -12.05 3.55 23.80
CA PHE A 330 -11.10 4.11 22.85
C PHE A 330 -11.64 5.38 22.18
N PHE A 331 -12.86 5.35 21.65
CA PHE A 331 -13.49 6.49 20.98
C PHE A 331 -14.11 7.49 21.98
N LYS A 332 -13.34 7.93 22.98
CA LYS A 332 -13.79 8.91 23.98
C LYS A 332 -13.01 10.22 23.85
N GLY A 333 -13.73 11.35 23.91
CA GLY A 333 -13.12 12.67 23.83
C GLY A 333 -12.42 12.91 22.49
N LYS A 334 -11.15 13.31 22.53
CA LYS A 334 -10.36 13.67 21.33
C LYS A 334 -10.26 12.52 20.32
N ASN A 335 -10.09 11.29 20.81
CA ASN A 335 -9.95 10.10 19.98
C ASN A 335 -11.20 9.80 19.15
N ALA A 336 -12.38 10.23 19.60
CA ALA A 336 -13.59 10.08 18.81
C ALA A 336 -13.47 10.81 17.46
N VAL A 337 -12.89 12.01 17.46
CA VAL A 337 -12.78 12.89 16.30
C VAL A 337 -11.50 12.61 15.50
N GLU A 338 -10.38 12.33 16.16
CA GLU A 338 -9.11 12.05 15.47
C GLU A 338 -9.15 10.76 14.64
N PHE A 339 -9.94 9.77 15.07
CA PHE A 339 -10.09 8.48 14.40
C PHE A 339 -11.41 8.40 13.60
N HIS A 340 -11.87 9.52 13.05
CA HIS A 340 -13.12 9.58 12.27
C HIS A 340 -13.14 8.64 11.04
N ASP A 341 -11.98 8.28 10.52
CA ASP A 341 -11.82 7.38 9.39
C ASP A 341 -12.12 5.91 9.72
N LEU A 342 -12.06 5.55 11.01
CA LEU A 342 -12.34 4.20 11.48
C LEU A 342 -13.83 3.97 11.75
N TRP A 343 -14.65 5.02 11.81
CA TRP A 343 -16.08 4.91 12.13
C TRP A 343 -16.81 3.93 11.20
N GLU A 344 -16.61 4.06 9.89
CA GLU A 344 -17.20 3.14 8.91
C GLU A 344 -16.78 1.69 9.16
N ARG A 345 -15.50 1.42 9.48
CA ARG A 345 -15.02 0.07 9.78
C ARG A 345 -15.67 -0.51 11.03
N VAL A 346 -15.87 0.32 12.06
CA VAL A 346 -16.55 -0.10 13.29
C VAL A 346 -18.03 -0.42 13.03
N PHE A 347 -18.73 0.39 12.23
CA PHE A 347 -20.11 0.09 11.85
C PHE A 347 -20.21 -1.18 10.98
N THR A 348 -19.28 -1.37 10.05
CA THR A 348 -19.18 -2.58 9.23
C THR A 348 -18.89 -3.82 10.10
N PHE A 349 -18.03 -3.71 11.11
CA PHE A 349 -17.83 -4.78 12.10
C PHE A 349 -19.13 -5.14 12.84
N PHE A 350 -19.85 -4.14 13.40
CA PHE A 350 -21.11 -4.40 14.10
C PHE A 350 -22.19 -4.98 13.19
N LEU A 351 -22.23 -4.59 11.91
CA LEU A 351 -23.15 -5.16 10.92
C LEU A 351 -22.86 -6.64 10.69
N ILE A 352 -21.59 -7.01 10.51
CA ILE A 352 -21.19 -8.38 10.21
C ILE A 352 -21.31 -9.28 11.44
N ALA A 353 -20.98 -8.76 12.63
CA ALA A 353 -21.17 -9.46 13.89
C ALA A 353 -22.64 -9.53 14.35
N GLY A 354 -23.56 -8.85 13.66
CA GLY A 354 -24.99 -8.82 13.99
C GLY A 354 -25.36 -8.04 15.27
N ASP A 355 -24.45 -7.24 15.83
CA ASP A 355 -24.68 -6.50 17.08
C ASP A 355 -25.32 -5.13 16.84
N THR A 356 -26.63 -5.15 16.59
CA THR A 356 -27.42 -3.92 16.40
C THR A 356 -27.46 -3.02 17.63
N LYS A 357 -27.33 -3.59 18.83
CA LYS A 357 -27.37 -2.83 20.08
C LYS A 357 -26.08 -2.06 20.27
N ALA A 358 -24.93 -2.69 20.01
CA ALA A 358 -23.64 -2.03 20.14
C ALA A 358 -23.49 -0.85 19.17
N ALA A 359 -23.89 -1.02 17.91
CA ALA A 359 -23.88 0.07 16.93
C ALA A 359 -24.76 1.24 17.33
N ASN A 360 -25.98 0.98 17.84
CA ASN A 360 -26.89 2.03 18.32
C ASN A 360 -26.27 2.85 19.47
N ILE A 361 -25.64 2.17 20.42
CA ILE A 361 -25.01 2.85 21.55
C ILE A 361 -23.76 3.61 21.08
N PHE A 362 -22.98 3.04 20.16
CA PHE A 362 -21.80 3.68 19.60
C PHE A 362 -22.16 4.95 18.80
N ALA A 363 -23.17 4.91 17.95
CA ALA A 363 -23.65 6.08 17.21
C ALA A 363 -24.14 7.20 18.15
N LYS A 364 -24.87 6.85 19.22
CA LYS A 364 -25.28 7.82 20.24
C LYS A 364 -24.08 8.44 20.95
N HIS A 365 -23.08 7.62 21.26
CA HIS A 365 -21.84 8.06 21.89
C HIS A 365 -21.07 9.04 20.97
N LEU A 366 -20.86 8.70 19.70
CA LEU A 366 -20.22 9.59 18.73
C LEU A 366 -20.96 10.92 18.57
N ARG A 367 -22.29 10.91 18.41
CA ARG A 367 -23.10 12.14 18.35
C ARG A 367 -22.94 13.00 19.61
N SER A 368 -22.74 12.38 20.77
CA SER A 368 -22.51 13.11 22.03
C SER A 368 -21.12 13.75 22.09
N GLU A 369 -20.09 13.11 21.53
CA GLU A 369 -18.73 13.65 21.47
C GLU A 369 -18.59 14.72 20.37
N ILE A 370 -19.25 14.56 19.22
CA ILE A 370 -19.29 15.55 18.13
C ILE A 370 -19.85 16.89 18.64
N LYS A 371 -20.92 16.87 19.45
CA LYS A 371 -21.51 18.07 20.05
C LYS A 371 -20.60 18.80 21.04
N ARG A 372 -19.52 18.16 21.51
CA ARG A 372 -18.55 18.77 22.43
C ARG A 372 -17.38 19.44 21.71
N VAL A 373 -17.29 19.29 20.39
CA VAL A 373 -16.21 19.87 19.59
C VAL A 373 -16.32 21.39 19.59
N GLN A 374 -15.23 22.07 19.92
CA GLN A 374 -15.13 23.53 19.91
C GLN A 374 -13.79 23.94 19.30
N TYR A 375 -13.82 24.84 18.32
CA TYR A 375 -12.61 25.38 17.69
C TYR A 375 -12.37 26.83 18.11
N ALA A 376 -11.42 27.04 19.03
CA ALA A 376 -10.79 28.32 19.36
C ALA A 376 -11.76 29.54 19.43
N GLU A 377 -12.94 29.36 20.02
CA GLU A 377 -14.02 30.38 20.16
C GLU A 377 -14.58 30.96 18.84
N GLN A 378 -14.24 30.37 17.69
CA GLN A 378 -14.80 30.74 16.39
C GLN A 378 -16.09 29.93 16.14
N SER A 379 -17.25 30.56 16.42
CA SER A 379 -18.59 29.98 16.17
C SER A 379 -18.76 29.41 14.75
N PRO A 380 -18.41 30.12 13.66
CA PRO A 380 -18.72 29.62 12.32
C PRO A 380 -17.92 28.37 11.96
N ILE A 381 -16.65 28.29 12.36
CA ILE A 381 -15.82 27.09 12.08
C ILE A 381 -16.31 25.91 12.93
N THR A 382 -16.68 26.16 14.18
CA THR A 382 -17.23 25.14 15.07
C THR A 382 -18.53 24.55 14.51
N GLU A 383 -19.43 25.39 14.02
CA GLU A 383 -20.70 24.95 13.40
C GLU A 383 -20.47 24.11 12.14
N HIS A 384 -19.58 24.55 11.24
CA HIS A 384 -19.25 23.78 10.03
C HIS A 384 -18.58 22.45 10.38
N LEU A 385 -17.69 22.43 11.38
CA LEU A 385 -17.01 21.21 11.80
C LEU A 385 -18.00 20.19 12.37
N ILE A 386 -18.93 20.63 13.23
CA ILE A 386 -19.99 19.76 13.76
C ILE A 386 -20.87 19.23 12.63
N SER A 387 -21.33 20.09 11.73
CA SER A 387 -22.16 19.69 10.58
C SER A 387 -21.46 18.66 9.70
N ASN A 388 -20.19 18.87 9.36
CA ASN A 388 -19.41 17.95 8.55
C ASN A 388 -19.18 16.60 9.25
N LEU A 389 -18.96 16.59 10.57
CA LEU A 389 -18.79 15.36 11.33
C LEU A 389 -20.10 14.57 11.45
N GLU A 390 -21.25 15.26 11.60
CA GLU A 390 -22.56 14.62 11.58
C GLU A 390 -22.88 14.02 10.19
N GLU A 391 -22.59 14.75 9.11
CA GLU A 391 -22.74 14.25 7.73
C GLU A 391 -21.83 13.04 7.47
N HIS A 392 -20.55 13.11 7.89
CA HIS A 392 -19.62 11.99 7.78
C HIS A 392 -20.10 10.76 8.55
N LEU A 393 -20.69 10.94 9.75
CA LEU A 393 -21.28 9.84 10.51
C LEU A 393 -22.45 9.19 9.76
N SER A 394 -23.35 9.99 9.18
CA SER A 394 -24.46 9.48 8.37
C SER A 394 -23.96 8.70 7.16
N LEU A 395 -22.94 9.22 6.45
CA LEU A 395 -22.30 8.53 5.33
C LEU A 395 -21.67 7.19 5.76
N CYS A 396 -20.96 7.15 6.89
CA CYS A 396 -20.37 5.91 7.42
C CYS A 396 -21.43 4.83 7.67
N ILE A 397 -22.59 5.22 8.24
CA ILE A 397 -23.71 4.31 8.50
C ILE A 397 -24.32 3.86 7.16
N ALA A 398 -24.55 4.76 6.21
CA ALA A 398 -25.12 4.43 4.90
C ALA A 398 -24.22 3.48 4.09
N ILE A 399 -22.90 3.71 4.10
CA ILE A 399 -21.90 2.85 3.42
C ILE A 399 -21.90 1.45 4.04
N SER A 400 -21.83 1.34 5.37
CA SER A 400 -21.92 0.03 6.04
C SER A 400 -23.25 -0.66 5.73
N GLY A 401 -24.36 0.09 5.78
CA GLY A 401 -25.70 -0.38 5.45
C GLY A 401 -25.89 -0.77 3.98
N ALA A 402 -24.99 -0.41 3.05
CA ALA A 402 -25.07 -0.88 1.67
C ALA A 402 -24.76 -2.39 1.55
N LEU A 403 -23.99 -2.94 2.49
CA LEU A 403 -23.66 -4.37 2.57
C LEU A 403 -24.81 -5.22 3.13
N GLY A 404 -25.75 -4.65 3.87
CA GLY A 404 -26.73 -5.43 4.64
C GLY A 404 -28.01 -4.67 4.95
N ASP A 405 -28.80 -5.17 5.88
CA ASP A 405 -29.84 -4.35 6.48
C ASP A 405 -29.19 -3.32 7.41
N PRO A 406 -29.65 -2.05 7.40
CA PRO A 406 -29.02 -1.03 8.21
C PRO A 406 -29.11 -1.40 9.68
N VAL A 407 -27.97 -1.37 10.37
CA VAL A 407 -27.89 -1.63 11.82
C VAL A 407 -28.67 -0.57 12.63
N LEU A 408 -28.93 0.57 12.01
CA LEU A 408 -29.64 1.73 12.56
C LEU A 408 -30.82 2.08 11.66
N GLN A 409 -31.92 2.57 12.23
CA GLN A 409 -32.96 3.22 11.44
C GLN A 409 -32.36 4.42 10.72
N LEU A 410 -32.35 4.35 9.39
CA LEU A 410 -31.90 5.41 8.50
C LEU A 410 -33.04 6.40 8.24
N TYR A 411 -32.71 7.68 8.09
CA TYR A 411 -33.65 8.66 7.54
C TYR A 411 -33.86 8.38 6.04
N GLU A 412 -34.94 8.91 5.44
CA GLU A 412 -35.25 8.69 4.00
C GLU A 412 -34.10 9.10 3.08
N ASP A 413 -33.41 10.20 3.40
CA ASP A 413 -32.23 10.66 2.65
C ASP A 413 -31.06 9.66 2.75
N ASP A 414 -30.83 9.08 3.93
CA ASP A 414 -29.77 8.09 4.15
C ASP A 414 -30.07 6.75 3.46
N LEU A 415 -31.36 6.38 3.31
CA LEU A 415 -31.80 5.23 2.53
C LEU A 415 -31.48 5.40 1.04
N SER A 416 -31.75 6.58 0.49
CA SER A 416 -31.40 6.94 -0.89
C SER A 416 -29.88 6.85 -1.12
N VAL A 417 -29.09 7.35 -0.17
CA VAL A 417 -27.62 7.29 -0.22
C VAL A 417 -27.11 5.84 -0.15
N LYS A 418 -27.64 5.02 0.76
CA LYS A 418 -27.34 3.57 0.82
C LYS A 418 -27.59 2.90 -0.53
N GLU A 419 -28.76 3.11 -1.12
CA GLU A 419 -29.13 2.53 -2.41
C GLU A 419 -28.25 3.03 -3.56
N ALA A 420 -27.82 4.30 -3.50
CA ALA A 420 -26.87 4.85 -4.44
C ALA A 420 -25.51 4.14 -4.36
N PHE A 421 -24.96 3.93 -3.16
CA PHE A 421 -23.70 3.18 -2.99
C PHE A 421 -23.81 1.74 -3.50
N ARG A 422 -24.93 1.07 -3.21
CA ARG A 422 -25.17 -0.30 -3.69
C ARG A 422 -25.29 -0.38 -5.21
N ARG A 423 -26.05 0.53 -5.85
CA ARG A 423 -26.22 0.56 -7.30
C ARG A 423 -24.96 1.02 -8.05
N ALA A 424 -24.22 1.97 -7.49
CA ALA A 424 -22.94 2.40 -8.02
C ALA A 424 -21.83 1.35 -7.80
N ASN A 425 -22.15 0.30 -7.04
CA ASN A 425 -21.24 -0.78 -6.69
C ASN A 425 -19.99 -0.31 -5.96
N LEU A 426 -20.11 0.79 -5.20
CA LEU A 426 -19.06 1.40 -4.39
C LEU A 426 -19.14 0.87 -2.95
N ILE A 427 -19.00 -0.45 -2.80
CA ILE A 427 -19.10 -1.16 -1.53
C ILE A 427 -17.80 -1.90 -1.21
N ARG A 428 -17.63 -2.34 0.03
CA ARG A 428 -16.50 -3.21 0.41
C ARG A 428 -16.74 -4.64 -0.06
N HIS A 429 -16.35 -4.94 -1.30
CA HIS A 429 -16.59 -6.25 -1.93
C HIS A 429 -16.02 -7.45 -1.15
N HIS A 430 -14.95 -7.28 -0.38
CA HIS A 430 -14.36 -8.34 0.45
C HIS A 430 -15.24 -8.77 1.64
N PHE A 431 -16.30 -8.00 1.95
CA PHE A 431 -17.30 -8.37 2.95
C PHE A 431 -18.59 -8.93 2.33
N VAL A 432 -18.66 -9.01 1.00
CA VAL A 432 -19.72 -9.73 0.30
C VAL A 432 -19.41 -11.22 0.41
N ARG A 433 -20.29 -11.98 1.05
CA ARG A 433 -20.01 -13.37 1.43
C ARG A 433 -19.91 -14.29 0.21
N VAL A 434 -20.85 -14.17 -0.72
CA VAL A 434 -20.80 -14.84 -2.02
C VAL A 434 -20.23 -13.82 -3.02
N PRO A 435 -18.99 -13.99 -3.50
CA PRO A 435 -18.38 -13.02 -4.40
C PRO A 435 -19.30 -12.69 -5.57
N LEU A 436 -19.35 -11.41 -5.94
CA LEU A 436 -20.17 -10.87 -7.03
C LEU A 436 -21.70 -10.97 -6.84
N LEU A 437 -22.21 -11.33 -5.67
CA LEU A 437 -23.66 -11.32 -5.40
C LEU A 437 -24.32 -9.95 -5.70
N ASN A 438 -23.59 -8.87 -5.47
CA ASN A 438 -23.99 -7.49 -5.77
C ASN A 438 -24.14 -7.19 -7.28
N TYR A 439 -23.68 -8.05 -8.18
CA TYR A 439 -23.88 -7.97 -9.64
C TYR A 439 -25.14 -8.73 -10.09
N THR A 440 -25.95 -9.20 -9.16
CA THR A 440 -27.19 -9.94 -9.44
C THR A 440 -28.41 -9.11 -9.07
N THR A 441 -29.60 -9.61 -9.40
CA THR A 441 -30.88 -9.00 -9.00
C THR A 441 -31.17 -9.10 -7.50
N TYR A 442 -30.22 -9.59 -6.68
CA TYR A 442 -30.38 -9.75 -5.24
C TYR A 442 -30.45 -8.41 -4.50
N SER A 443 -31.57 -8.17 -3.81
CA SER A 443 -31.83 -6.95 -3.04
C SER A 443 -31.60 -7.08 -1.53
N GLY A 444 -31.41 -8.31 -1.01
CA GLY A 444 -31.22 -8.58 0.43
C GLY A 444 -29.80 -8.30 0.96
N PRO A 445 -29.49 -8.70 2.21
CA PRO A 445 -28.18 -8.51 2.82
C PRO A 445 -27.06 -9.32 2.15
N LEU A 446 -25.98 -8.66 1.69
CA LEU A 446 -24.87 -9.28 0.95
C LEU A 446 -23.90 -10.09 1.83
N ASN A 447 -24.06 -10.00 3.14
CA ASN A 447 -23.29 -10.72 4.15
C ASN A 447 -23.98 -12.00 4.66
N ASN A 448 -25.22 -12.29 4.23
CA ASN A 448 -25.97 -13.47 4.68
C ASN A 448 -25.41 -14.79 4.13
N ARG A 449 -25.57 -15.86 4.92
CA ARG A 449 -25.16 -17.24 4.60
C ARG A 449 -26.01 -17.92 3.55
N VAL A 450 -27.31 -17.69 3.63
CA VAL A 450 -28.32 -18.38 2.83
C VAL A 450 -29.01 -17.36 1.97
N ILE A 451 -29.02 -17.62 0.66
CA ILE A 451 -29.79 -16.86 -0.30
C ILE A 451 -31.07 -17.66 -0.52
N GLU A 452 -32.20 -17.12 -0.04
CA GLU A 452 -33.49 -17.83 -0.10
C GLU A 452 -34.11 -17.80 -1.51
N GLU A 453 -33.58 -16.96 -2.40
CA GLU A 453 -34.14 -16.70 -3.73
C GLU A 453 -33.18 -17.13 -4.84
N SER A 454 -33.75 -17.68 -5.93
CA SER A 454 -32.98 -17.93 -7.14
C SER A 454 -32.68 -16.63 -7.88
N ILE A 455 -31.40 -16.28 -7.96
CA ILE A 455 -30.92 -14.99 -8.46
C ILE A 455 -30.46 -15.07 -9.93
N VAL A 456 -30.55 -13.94 -10.62
CA VAL A 456 -30.10 -13.78 -12.01
C VAL A 456 -29.08 -12.66 -12.07
N ILE A 457 -28.06 -12.82 -12.92
CA ILE A 457 -27.04 -11.80 -13.12
C ILE A 457 -27.63 -10.60 -13.86
N ASP A 458 -27.31 -9.39 -13.40
CA ASP A 458 -27.70 -8.14 -14.04
C ASP A 458 -26.67 -7.74 -15.12
N PRO A 459 -27.02 -7.77 -16.42
CA PRO A 459 -26.09 -7.43 -17.50
C PRO A 459 -25.55 -6.00 -17.42
N LEU A 460 -26.37 -5.05 -16.95
CA LEU A 460 -25.98 -3.64 -16.88
C LEU A 460 -24.90 -3.41 -15.81
N MET A 461 -25.05 -4.10 -14.66
CA MET A 461 -24.07 -4.04 -13.57
C MET A 461 -22.72 -4.63 -13.97
N MET A 462 -22.71 -5.66 -14.82
CA MET A 462 -21.47 -6.23 -15.35
C MET A 462 -20.75 -5.23 -16.28
N GLU A 463 -21.48 -4.68 -17.25
CA GLU A 463 -20.91 -3.77 -18.26
C GLU A 463 -20.34 -2.48 -17.64
N LEU A 464 -21.01 -1.99 -16.59
CA LEU A 464 -20.68 -0.75 -15.87
C LEU A 464 -19.90 -0.99 -14.58
N SER A 465 -19.28 -2.16 -14.42
CA SER A 465 -18.47 -2.47 -13.24
C SER A 465 -17.40 -1.39 -13.01
N PRO A 466 -17.30 -0.80 -11.79
CA PRO A 466 -16.28 0.19 -11.49
C PRO A 466 -14.91 -0.44 -11.19
N ARG A 467 -14.83 -1.78 -11.12
CA ARG A 467 -13.62 -2.51 -10.76
C ARG A 467 -13.35 -3.71 -11.64
N TYR A 468 -12.09 -4.12 -11.64
CA TYR A 468 -11.66 -5.43 -12.11
C TYR A 468 -12.15 -6.52 -11.16
N VAL A 469 -12.49 -7.67 -11.73
CA VAL A 469 -12.95 -8.86 -11.01
C VAL A 469 -12.01 -10.03 -11.31
N ASN A 470 -11.60 -10.75 -10.27
CA ASN A 470 -10.75 -11.92 -10.47
C ASN A 470 -11.58 -13.13 -10.93
N PHE A 471 -10.95 -14.04 -11.67
CA PHE A 471 -11.65 -15.21 -12.22
C PHE A 471 -12.19 -16.16 -11.14
N ASP A 472 -11.50 -16.27 -10.00
CA ASP A 472 -11.96 -17.04 -8.84
C ASP A 472 -13.27 -16.48 -8.26
N GLU A 473 -13.46 -15.15 -8.26
CA GLU A 473 -14.73 -14.54 -7.83
C GLU A 473 -15.88 -14.93 -8.77
N CYS A 474 -15.64 -14.95 -10.09
CA CYS A 474 -16.61 -15.40 -11.09
C CYS A 474 -16.97 -16.88 -10.90
N LEU A 475 -15.96 -17.72 -10.66
CA LEU A 475 -16.14 -19.15 -10.45
C LEU A 475 -16.91 -19.43 -9.16
N LEU A 476 -16.60 -18.72 -8.07
CA LEU A 476 -17.31 -18.86 -6.79
C LEU A 476 -18.79 -18.50 -6.92
N LEU A 477 -19.14 -17.45 -7.66
CA LEU A 477 -20.55 -17.14 -7.95
C LEU A 477 -21.21 -18.23 -8.82
N ALA A 478 -20.55 -18.66 -9.89
CA ALA A 478 -21.10 -19.65 -10.81
C ALA A 478 -21.22 -21.05 -10.19
N SER A 479 -20.43 -21.35 -9.17
CA SER A 479 -20.44 -22.60 -8.41
C SER A 479 -21.20 -22.50 -7.08
N SER A 480 -21.80 -21.35 -6.74
CA SER A 480 -22.49 -21.17 -5.46
C SER A 480 -23.79 -22.00 -5.36
N GLY A 481 -24.39 -22.33 -6.50
CA GLY A 481 -25.70 -22.99 -6.58
C GLY A 481 -26.90 -22.04 -6.54
N ASP A 482 -26.68 -20.74 -6.28
CA ASP A 482 -27.74 -19.73 -6.16
C ASP A 482 -28.12 -19.12 -7.51
N VAL A 483 -27.20 -19.15 -8.48
CA VAL A 483 -27.38 -18.58 -9.82
C VAL A 483 -27.88 -19.64 -10.81
N LYS A 484 -28.91 -19.28 -11.60
CA LYS A 484 -29.41 -20.14 -12.68
C LYS A 484 -28.42 -20.25 -13.83
N LEU A 485 -27.80 -21.43 -13.98
CA LEU A 485 -26.81 -21.73 -15.03
C LEU A 485 -27.38 -21.88 -16.46
N LYS A 486 -28.71 -21.91 -16.64
CA LYS A 486 -29.38 -22.00 -17.97
C LYS A 486 -28.81 -23.08 -18.92
N GLY A 487 -28.28 -24.18 -18.38
CA GLY A 487 -27.68 -25.28 -19.16
C GLY A 487 -26.19 -25.11 -19.52
N GLN A 488 -25.53 -24.04 -19.08
CA GLN A 488 -24.08 -23.86 -19.15
C GLN A 488 -23.39 -24.55 -17.96
N SER A 489 -22.10 -24.89 -18.11
CA SER A 489 -21.28 -25.28 -16.98
C SER A 489 -20.92 -24.05 -16.12
N SER A 490 -20.62 -24.24 -14.84
CA SER A 490 -20.15 -23.14 -13.96
C SER A 490 -18.90 -22.46 -14.53
N PHE A 491 -18.03 -23.22 -15.20
CA PHE A 491 -16.84 -22.67 -15.86
C PHE A 491 -17.19 -21.74 -17.02
N GLN A 492 -18.11 -22.16 -17.92
CA GLN A 492 -18.53 -21.31 -19.03
C GLN A 492 -19.18 -20.03 -18.52
N MET A 493 -20.05 -20.14 -17.52
CA MET A 493 -20.69 -18.98 -16.90
C MET A 493 -19.65 -18.03 -16.27
N ALA A 494 -18.64 -18.57 -15.59
CA ALA A 494 -17.56 -17.79 -15.01
C ALA A 494 -16.74 -17.03 -16.08
N CYS A 495 -16.47 -17.67 -17.22
CA CYS A 495 -15.83 -17.03 -18.37
C CYS A 495 -16.68 -15.89 -18.93
N ASP A 496 -17.99 -16.11 -19.12
CA ASP A 496 -18.92 -15.11 -19.63
C ASP A 496 -18.98 -13.88 -18.70
N ILE A 497 -19.02 -14.09 -17.37
CA ILE A 497 -19.01 -13.01 -16.37
C ILE A 497 -17.67 -12.24 -16.42
N TYR A 498 -16.55 -12.97 -16.44
CA TYR A 498 -15.22 -12.37 -16.48
C TYR A 498 -15.04 -11.51 -17.74
N GLU A 499 -15.46 -12.01 -18.90
CA GLU A 499 -15.39 -11.29 -20.17
C GLU A 499 -16.30 -10.07 -20.19
N ALA A 500 -17.53 -10.18 -19.68
CA ALA A 500 -18.46 -9.06 -19.61
C ALA A 500 -17.93 -7.91 -18.75
N ILE A 501 -17.31 -8.23 -17.60
CA ILE A 501 -16.81 -7.23 -16.64
C ILE A 501 -15.45 -6.67 -17.08
N ASN A 502 -14.49 -7.55 -17.35
CA ASN A 502 -13.10 -7.14 -17.62
C ASN A 502 -12.86 -6.81 -19.11
N ARG A 503 -13.85 -7.07 -19.98
CA ARG A 503 -13.79 -6.87 -21.44
C ARG A 503 -12.65 -7.66 -22.08
N ARG A 504 -12.35 -8.82 -21.51
CA ARG A 504 -11.23 -9.70 -21.87
C ARG A 504 -11.59 -11.15 -21.65
N VAL A 505 -11.17 -11.99 -22.59
CA VAL A 505 -11.34 -13.44 -22.49
C VAL A 505 -10.37 -14.00 -21.45
N VAL A 506 -10.76 -15.08 -20.81
CA VAL A 506 -9.88 -15.86 -19.94
C VAL A 506 -8.90 -16.65 -20.81
N GLU A 507 -7.61 -16.34 -20.72
CA GLU A 507 -6.55 -17.06 -21.44
C GLU A 507 -5.85 -18.06 -20.51
N ASP A 508 -5.24 -19.10 -21.10
CA ASP A 508 -4.38 -20.08 -20.41
C ASP A 508 -5.02 -20.92 -19.28
N ILE A 509 -6.36 -21.04 -19.22
CA ILE A 509 -7.07 -21.92 -18.28
C ILE A 509 -7.75 -23.08 -19.02
N GLU A 510 -7.11 -24.25 -19.04
CA GLU A 510 -7.76 -25.51 -19.45
C GLU A 510 -8.49 -26.13 -18.25
N TRP A 511 -9.80 -25.90 -18.15
CA TRP A 511 -10.62 -26.55 -17.12
C TRP A 511 -10.96 -27.98 -17.53
N ASN A 512 -10.09 -28.91 -17.16
CA ASN A 512 -10.43 -30.32 -17.18
C ASN A 512 -11.49 -30.56 -16.11
N SER A 513 -12.76 -30.74 -16.53
CA SER A 513 -13.78 -31.25 -15.63
C SER A 513 -13.29 -32.58 -15.05
N ILE A 514 -12.81 -32.54 -13.80
CA ILE A 514 -12.72 -33.76 -13.01
C ILE A 514 -14.19 -34.13 -12.79
N LEU A 515 -14.72 -34.99 -13.67
CA LEU A 515 -15.89 -35.79 -13.37
C LEU A 515 -15.53 -36.50 -12.06
N ALA A 516 -16.03 -35.98 -10.94
CA ALA A 516 -16.03 -36.70 -9.70
C ALA A 516 -16.78 -38.01 -10.01
N LYS A 517 -16.03 -39.12 -10.09
CA LYS A 517 -16.62 -40.46 -10.15
C LYS A 517 -17.44 -40.63 -8.88
N GLY A 518 -18.75 -40.41 -8.97
CA GLY A 518 -19.64 -40.41 -7.80
C GLY A 518 -21.13 -40.48 -8.13
N ASP A 519 -21.61 -39.87 -9.22
CA ASP A 519 -23.07 -39.81 -9.52
C ASP A 519 -23.59 -40.92 -10.45
N GLU A 520 -22.98 -42.10 -10.40
CA GLU A 520 -23.59 -43.35 -10.89
C GLU A 520 -23.59 -44.40 -9.78
N ALA A 521 -24.43 -44.20 -8.76
CA ALA A 521 -24.97 -45.25 -7.90
C ALA A 521 -26.11 -44.71 -7.01
N ASP A 522 -27.33 -44.66 -7.55
CA ASP A 522 -28.45 -45.47 -7.04
C ASP A 522 -29.79 -44.99 -7.66
N ALA A 523 -30.34 -45.89 -8.49
CA ALA A 523 -31.73 -46.13 -8.88
C ALA A 523 -32.70 -44.96 -9.12
#